data_AF-A0A3C1LVC0-F1
#
_entry.id   AF-A0A3C1LVC0-F1
#
_cell.length_a   1.000
_cell.length_b   1.000
_cell.length_c   1.000
_cell.angle_alpha   90.00
_cell.angle_beta   90.00
_cell.angle_gamma   90.00
#
_symmetry.space_group_name_H-M   'P 1'
#
loop_
_entity.id
_entity.type
_entity.pdbx_description
1 polymer ?
#
loop_
_entity_poly.entity_id
_entity_poly.type
_entity_poly.pdbx_seq_one_letter_code
_entity_poly.pdbx_strand_id
1 'polypeptide(L)'
;GGYTIERVMHSPCAGVFKACHRIGDIVEQGEVIAHVGDAPVHAKIGGMIRGLLHDGLSVPDHFKIADIDPRGEQADYLTCSDKARALAGSVLEAVLHYLSLN
;
A
#
# COMPACT_ATOMS: atom_id res chain seq x y z
N GLY A 1 5.75 -13.00 8.41
CA GLY A 1 4.64 -13.63 7.66
C GLY A 1 4.39 -12.80 6.41
N GLY A 2 4.17 -13.35 5.23
CA GLY A 2 3.73 -14.71 4.90
C GLY A 2 2.80 -14.72 3.67
N TYR A 3 2.31 -13.54 3.26
CA TYR A 3 1.57 -13.30 2.00
C TYR A 3 2.18 -12.08 1.31
N THR A 4 3.38 -12.24 0.74
CA THR A 4 4.22 -11.07 0.41
C THR A 4 3.84 -10.43 -0.93
N ILE A 5 3.38 -11.22 -1.91
CA ILE A 5 3.20 -10.77 -3.31
C ILE A 5 1.73 -10.50 -3.66
N GLU A 6 0.81 -11.40 -3.27
CA GLU A 6 -0.60 -11.33 -3.70
C GLU A 6 -1.34 -10.10 -3.15
N ARG A 7 -0.91 -9.61 -1.99
CA ARG A 7 -1.45 -8.39 -1.37
C ARG A 7 -1.16 -7.11 -2.13
N VAL A 8 -0.21 -7.12 -3.08
CA VAL A 8 0.23 -5.91 -3.77
C VAL A 8 -0.32 -5.86 -5.20
N MET A 9 -0.99 -4.75 -5.50
CA MET A 9 -1.51 -4.47 -6.83
C MET A 9 -0.52 -3.58 -7.56
N HIS A 10 -0.29 -3.93 -8.82
CA HIS A 10 0.57 -3.19 -9.72
C HIS A 10 -0.27 -2.66 -10.87
N SER A 11 0.12 -1.53 -11.43
CA SER A 11 -0.52 -0.97 -12.62
C SER A 11 -0.43 -1.97 -13.78
N PRO A 12 -1.53 -2.17 -14.53
CA PRO A 12 -1.56 -3.07 -15.69
C PRO A 12 -0.97 -2.43 -16.95
N CYS A 13 -0.73 -1.13 -16.91
CA CYS A 13 -0.15 -0.32 -17.97
C CYS A 13 0.38 1.00 -17.39
N ALA A 14 1.10 1.78 -18.20
CA ALA A 14 1.41 3.16 -17.85
C ALA A 14 0.17 4.06 -18.05
N GLY A 15 -0.06 5.01 -17.15
CA GLY A 15 -1.21 5.91 -17.26
C GLY A 15 -1.48 6.71 -15.98
N VAL A 16 -2.59 7.45 -15.98
CA VAL A 16 -3.04 8.21 -14.81
C VAL A 16 -3.84 7.31 -13.87
N PHE A 17 -3.42 7.23 -12.62
CA PHE A 17 -4.11 6.48 -11.58
C PHE A 17 -5.37 7.21 -11.09
N LYS A 18 -6.45 6.46 -10.89
CA LYS A 18 -7.70 6.92 -10.30
C LYS A 18 -8.28 5.86 -9.37
N ALA A 19 -8.46 6.16 -8.11
CA ALA A 19 -9.03 5.28 -7.11
C ALA A 19 -10.57 5.15 -7.24
N CYS A 20 -11.08 3.96 -6.97
CA CYS A 20 -12.51 3.71 -6.75
C CYS A 20 -12.85 3.60 -5.25
N HIS A 21 -11.84 3.33 -4.42
CA HIS A 21 -11.95 3.13 -2.97
C HIS A 21 -10.96 4.02 -2.21
N ARG A 22 -10.95 3.91 -0.89
CA ARG A 22 -10.06 4.62 0.02
C ARG A 22 -9.32 3.64 0.93
N ILE A 23 -8.22 4.11 1.53
CA ILE A 23 -7.56 3.38 2.61
C ILE A 23 -8.56 3.19 3.77
N GLY A 24 -8.64 1.97 4.29
CA GLY A 24 -9.59 1.56 5.33
C GLY A 24 -10.81 0.81 4.79
N ASP A 25 -11.09 0.87 3.49
CA ASP A 25 -12.22 0.15 2.90
C ASP A 25 -11.96 -1.36 2.86
N ILE A 26 -13.01 -2.16 3.07
CA ILE A 26 -13.00 -3.62 2.86
C ILE A 26 -13.43 -3.91 1.42
N VAL A 27 -12.72 -4.81 0.75
CA VAL A 27 -13.01 -5.23 -0.62
C VAL A 27 -12.94 -6.75 -0.77
N GLU A 28 -13.64 -7.27 -1.77
CA GLU A 28 -13.63 -8.69 -2.14
C GLU A 28 -12.62 -9.00 -3.25
N GLN A 29 -12.22 -10.27 -3.37
CA GLN A 29 -11.36 -10.70 -4.47
C GLN A 29 -12.09 -10.49 -5.81
N GLY A 30 -11.39 -9.88 -6.78
CA GLY A 30 -11.94 -9.56 -8.10
C GLY A 30 -12.63 -8.20 -8.19
N GLU A 31 -12.88 -7.52 -7.07
CA GLU A 31 -13.48 -6.18 -7.05
C GLU A 31 -12.55 -5.14 -7.69
N VAL A 32 -13.12 -4.16 -8.41
CA VAL A 32 -12.34 -3.09 -9.05
C VAL A 32 -12.01 -2.02 -8.02
N ILE A 33 -10.73 -1.89 -7.67
CA ILE A 33 -10.29 -0.96 -6.62
C ILE A 33 -9.81 0.39 -7.17
N ALA A 34 -9.40 0.42 -8.44
CA ALA A 34 -8.89 1.60 -9.12
C ALA A 34 -8.87 1.40 -10.65
N HIS A 35 -8.54 2.46 -11.38
CA HIS A 35 -8.19 2.43 -12.79
C HIS A 35 -6.80 3.05 -13.02
N VAL A 36 -6.11 2.61 -14.06
CA VAL A 36 -4.93 3.28 -14.63
C VAL A 36 -5.23 3.59 -16.09
N GLY A 37 -5.41 4.87 -16.42
CA GLY A 37 -6.12 5.24 -17.66
C GLY A 37 -7.53 4.65 -17.64
N ASP A 38 -7.88 3.89 -18.68
CA ASP A 38 -9.16 3.18 -18.76
C ASP A 38 -9.09 1.73 -18.21
N ALA A 39 -7.88 1.22 -17.94
CA ALA A 39 -7.69 -0.17 -17.53
C ALA A 39 -8.08 -0.39 -16.05
N PRO A 40 -9.01 -1.31 -15.74
CA PRO A 40 -9.40 -1.59 -14.36
C PRO A 40 -8.30 -2.35 -13.61
N VAL A 41 -8.20 -2.08 -12.32
CA VAL A 41 -7.30 -2.78 -11.38
C VAL A 41 -8.17 -3.58 -10.42
N HIS A 42 -8.04 -4.91 -10.49
CA HIS A 42 -8.81 -5.82 -9.64
C HIS A 42 -8.04 -6.18 -8.36
N ALA A 43 -8.76 -6.29 -7.24
CA ALA A 43 -8.25 -6.84 -6.01
C ALA A 43 -7.86 -8.32 -6.21
N LYS A 44 -6.60 -8.67 -5.96
CA LYS A 44 -6.12 -10.05 -6.07
C LYS A 44 -6.56 -10.94 -4.91
N ILE A 45 -6.88 -10.33 -3.77
CA ILE A 45 -7.35 -10.97 -2.53
C ILE A 45 -8.40 -10.07 -1.88
N GLY A 46 -9.30 -10.64 -1.08
CA GLY A 46 -10.19 -9.87 -0.22
C GLY A 46 -9.49 -9.40 1.06
N GLY A 47 -9.94 -8.29 1.62
CA GLY A 47 -9.36 -7.71 2.84
C GLY A 47 -9.50 -6.20 2.92
N MET A 48 -8.71 -5.57 3.77
CA MET A 48 -8.72 -4.12 3.97
C MET A 48 -7.65 -3.43 3.13
N ILE A 49 -8.02 -2.38 2.40
CA ILE A 49 -7.05 -1.53 1.69
C ILE A 49 -6.21 -0.76 2.72
N ARG A 50 -4.89 -0.96 2.71
CA ARG A 50 -3.94 -0.28 3.60
C ARG A 50 -3.05 0.72 2.90
N GLY A 51 -2.78 0.49 1.62
CA GLY A 51 -2.05 1.41 0.77
C GLY A 51 -2.80 1.63 -0.52
N LEU A 52 -2.91 2.89 -0.93
CA LEU A 52 -3.52 3.29 -2.18
C LEU A 52 -2.86 4.58 -2.65
N LEU A 53 -2.54 4.68 -3.93
CA LEU A 53 -2.05 5.93 -4.50
C LEU A 53 -3.10 7.04 -4.47
N HIS A 54 -2.63 8.28 -4.57
CA HIS A 54 -3.50 9.43 -4.75
C HIS A 54 -3.92 9.58 -6.21
N ASP A 55 -5.13 10.11 -6.44
CA ASP A 55 -5.65 10.36 -7.78
C ASP A 55 -4.77 11.31 -8.58
N GLY A 56 -4.74 11.11 -9.90
CA GLY A 56 -4.05 12.00 -10.84
C GLY A 56 -2.55 11.73 -11.02
N LEU A 57 -1.98 10.79 -10.26
CA LEU A 57 -0.58 10.40 -10.42
C LEU A 57 -0.36 9.62 -11.72
N SER A 58 0.62 10.04 -12.50
CA SER A 58 1.09 9.26 -13.66
C SER A 58 2.02 8.15 -13.17
N VAL A 59 1.70 6.90 -13.50
CA VAL A 59 2.47 5.72 -13.10
C VAL A 59 3.01 4.98 -14.33
N PRO A 60 4.21 4.37 -14.25
CA PRO A 60 4.70 3.41 -15.25
C PRO A 60 3.85 2.13 -15.28
N ASP A 61 4.11 1.27 -16.27
CA ASP A 61 3.63 -0.12 -16.23
C ASP A 61 4.26 -0.90 -15.07
N HIS A 62 3.51 -1.84 -14.51
CA HIS A 62 3.91 -2.68 -13.39
C HIS A 62 4.39 -1.93 -12.14
N PHE A 63 3.90 -0.71 -11.93
CA PHE A 63 4.21 0.11 -10.76
C PHE A 63 3.31 -0.25 -9.57
N LYS A 64 3.84 -0.29 -8.36
CA LYS A 64 3.02 -0.57 -7.16
C LYS A 64 2.00 0.56 -6.93
N ILE A 65 0.72 0.21 -6.88
CA ILE A 65 -0.37 1.19 -6.75
C ILE A 65 -1.28 0.99 -5.54
N ALA A 66 -1.36 -0.23 -4.99
CA ALA A 66 -2.15 -0.51 -3.80
C ALA A 66 -1.60 -1.70 -3.00
N ASP A 67 -2.01 -1.81 -1.73
CA ASP A 67 -1.88 -3.03 -0.95
C ASP A 67 -3.10 -3.32 -0.05
N ILE A 68 -3.45 -4.61 0.02
CA ILE A 68 -4.61 -5.14 0.75
C ILE A 68 -4.13 -6.07 1.88
N ASP A 69 -4.64 -5.88 3.09
CA ASP A 69 -4.38 -6.75 4.23
C ASP A 69 -5.48 -7.82 4.35
N PRO A 70 -5.14 -9.12 4.23
CA PRO A 70 -6.13 -10.20 4.28
C PRO A 70 -6.81 -10.34 5.65
N ARG A 71 -6.30 -9.66 6.69
CA ARG A 71 -6.94 -9.63 8.02
C ARG A 71 -8.27 -8.87 8.04
N GLY A 72 -8.60 -8.12 6.99
CA GLY A 72 -9.87 -7.39 6.89
C GLY A 72 -10.05 -6.42 8.05
N GLU A 73 -11.20 -6.48 8.72
CA GLU A 73 -11.56 -5.64 9.88
C GLU A 73 -10.53 -5.67 11.04
N GLN A 74 -9.73 -6.74 11.14
CA GLN A 74 -8.68 -6.84 12.16
C GLN A 74 -7.38 -6.14 11.76
N ALA A 75 -7.30 -5.61 10.54
CA ALA A 75 -6.13 -4.88 10.07
C ALA A 75 -6.15 -3.45 10.64
N ASP A 76 -5.10 -3.11 11.39
CA ASP A 76 -4.88 -1.73 11.78
C ASP A 76 -4.28 -0.94 10.61
N TYR A 77 -5.10 -0.12 9.95
CA TYR A 77 -4.69 0.78 8.87
C TYR A 77 -4.29 2.18 9.35
N LEU A 78 -4.52 2.50 10.63
CA LEU A 78 -4.25 3.80 11.23
C LEU A 78 -2.83 3.90 11.79
N THR A 79 -2.20 2.77 12.13
CA THR A 79 -0.84 2.75 12.65
C THR A 79 0.19 2.16 11.70
N CYS A 80 1.41 2.66 11.82
CA CYS A 80 2.57 2.13 11.12
C CYS A 80 2.85 0.68 11.55
N SER A 81 3.24 -0.16 10.59
CA SER A 81 3.64 -1.55 10.89
C SER A 81 4.80 -1.61 11.89
N ASP A 82 4.89 -2.72 12.64
CA ASP A 82 6.00 -2.95 13.59
C ASP A 82 7.37 -2.90 12.90
N LYS A 83 7.45 -3.37 11.65
CA LYS A 83 8.68 -3.27 10.84
C LYS A 83 9.07 -1.81 10.59
N ALA A 84 8.11 -0.98 10.17
CA ALA A 84 8.36 0.43 9.92
C ALA A 84 8.77 1.15 11.22
N ARG A 85 8.11 0.83 12.35
CA ARG A 85 8.44 1.37 13.66
C ARG A 85 9.85 0.98 14.10
N ALA A 86 10.23 -0.29 13.94
CA ALA A 86 11.57 -0.76 14.27
C ALA A 86 12.65 -0.07 13.43
N LEU A 87 12.47 0.01 12.11
CA LEU A 87 13.42 0.70 11.22
C LEU A 87 13.55 2.19 11.55
N ALA A 88 12.42 2.88 11.77
CA ALA A 88 12.42 4.28 12.16
C ALA A 88 13.12 4.49 13.52
N GLY A 89 12.88 3.59 14.48
CA GLY A 89 13.54 3.58 15.78
C GLY A 89 15.06 3.45 15.66
N SER A 90 15.56 2.48 14.89
CA SER A 90 17.00 2.31 14.67
C SER A 90 17.66 3.50 13.98
N VAL A 91 16.98 4.13 13.01
CA VAL A 91 17.48 5.35 12.36
C VAL A 91 17.53 6.51 13.35
N LEU A 92 16.49 6.68 14.16
CA LEU A 92 16.45 7.71 15.20
C LEU A 92 17.59 7.53 16.20
N GLU A 93 17.82 6.30 16.69
CA GLU A 93 18.92 5.98 17.60
C GLU A 93 20.29 6.33 16.99
N ALA A 94 20.52 5.96 15.73
CA ALA A 94 21.77 6.26 15.03
C ALA A 94 22.02 7.78 14.89
N VAL A 95 20.99 8.55 14.54
CA VAL A 95 21.07 10.02 14.42
C VAL A 95 21.34 10.66 15.79
N LEU A 96 20.62 10.25 16.83
CA LEU A 96 20.84 10.77 18.19
C LEU A 96 22.25 10.45 18.70
N HIS A 97 22.74 9.24 18.43
CA HIS A 97 24.10 8.86 18.79
C HIS A 97 25.13 9.73 18.06
N TYR A 98 24.99 9.92 16.74
CA TYR A 98 25.86 10.80 15.95
C TYR A 98 25.85 12.24 16.46
N LEU A 99 24.68 12.80 16.78
CA LEU A 99 24.55 14.16 17.31
C LEU A 99 25.08 14.31 18.75
N SER A 100 25.15 13.23 19.53
CA SER A 100 25.69 13.27 20.90
C SER A 100 27.22 13.20 20.98
N LEU A 101 27.85 12.72 19.90
CA LEU A 101 29.31 12.56 19.81
C LEU A 101 30.00 13.73 19.09
N ASN A 102 29.23 14.64 18.50
CA ASN A 102 29.70 15.87 17.86
C ASN A 102 29.18 17.10 18.61
#